data_AF-A0A1Z8Y1W7-F1
#
_entry.id   AF-A0A1Z8Y1W7-F1
#
_cell.length_a   1.000
_cell.length_b   1.000
_cell.length_c   1.000
_cell.angle_alpha   90.00
_cell.angle_beta   90.00
_cell.angle_gamma   90.00
#
_symmetry.space_group_name_H-M   'P 1'
#
loop_
_entity.id
_entity.type
_entity.pdbx_description
1 polymer ?
#
loop_
_entity_poly.entity_id
_entity_poly.type
_entity_poly.pdbx_seq_one_letter_code
_entity_poly.pdbx_strand_id
1 'polypeptide(L)'
;MNEACPLLPQISKKIRASDSRALGDNRGLPFYRLCLEYSQSKWVQGFPAQALLQLNRAMSADLKRDEKYLKSYPIPYSSIRWILIQRPDNKGQFLGNPRRHWQHYASRMSGPRAEIRIWRAWACFAIASKVLPHSEFPDDYKQIKEEGLIIPSEAEISEKLKMFGLPSESVQWNLSL
;
A
#
# COMPACT_ATOMS: atom_id res chain seq x y z
N MET A 1 -5.72 -17.44 12.63
CA MET A 1 -5.14 -17.21 11.29
C MET A 1 -6.18 -16.48 10.46
N ASN A 2 -5.77 -15.61 9.55
CA ASN A 2 -6.73 -14.85 8.73
C ASN A 2 -7.07 -15.63 7.45
N GLU A 3 -8.30 -15.48 6.97
CA GLU A 3 -8.67 -15.96 5.64
C GLU A 3 -7.87 -15.25 4.56
N ALA A 4 -7.52 -15.96 3.48
CA ALA A 4 -6.77 -15.41 2.37
C ALA A 4 -7.43 -14.15 1.79
N CYS A 5 -6.66 -13.08 1.56
CA CYS A 5 -7.16 -11.93 0.80
C CYS A 5 -7.43 -12.39 -0.65
N PRO A 6 -8.66 -12.24 -1.18
CA PRO A 6 -8.99 -12.72 -2.52
C PRO A 6 -8.39 -11.85 -3.62
N LEU A 7 -7.91 -10.66 -3.27
CA LEU A 7 -7.31 -9.67 -4.19
C LEU A 7 -5.78 -9.78 -4.25
N LEU A 8 -5.20 -10.76 -3.55
CA LEU A 8 -3.77 -11.05 -3.60
C LEU A 8 -3.53 -12.43 -4.22
N PRO A 9 -2.34 -12.67 -4.78
CA PRO A 9 -2.01 -13.97 -5.35
C PRO A 9 -2.14 -15.08 -4.32
N GLN A 10 -2.70 -16.21 -4.74
CA GLN A 10 -2.68 -17.43 -3.94
C GLN A 10 -1.25 -17.91 -3.74
N ILE A 11 -0.92 -18.28 -2.51
CA ILE A 11 0.41 -18.74 -2.15
C ILE A 11 0.41 -20.27 -2.03
N SER A 12 1.26 -20.93 -2.81
CA SER A 12 1.51 -22.38 -2.67
C SER A 12 2.52 -22.69 -1.56
N LYS A 13 3.33 -21.69 -1.18
CA LYS A 13 4.32 -21.78 -0.11
C LYS A 13 4.42 -20.46 0.65
N LYS A 14 4.79 -20.53 1.93
CA LYS A 14 5.04 -19.34 2.76
C LYS A 14 6.30 -18.64 2.29
N ILE A 15 6.19 -17.35 1.94
CA ILE A 15 7.33 -16.50 1.57
C ILE A 15 8.07 -16.05 2.84
N ARG A 16 9.41 -16.08 2.78
CA ARG A 16 10.32 -15.68 3.87
C ARG A 16 11.12 -14.44 3.50
N ALA A 17 11.70 -13.79 4.50
CA ALA A 17 12.57 -12.62 4.29
C ALA A 17 13.84 -12.95 3.48
N SER A 18 14.30 -14.20 3.47
CA SER A 18 15.38 -14.68 2.59
C SER A 18 15.02 -14.55 1.11
N ASP A 19 13.77 -14.81 0.75
CA ASP A 19 13.32 -14.81 -0.65
C ASP A 19 13.36 -13.38 -1.21
N SER A 20 13.03 -12.38 -0.39
CA SER A 20 13.15 -10.96 -0.77
C SER A 20 14.60 -10.50 -0.91
N ARG A 21 15.53 -11.10 -0.16
CA ARG A 21 16.97 -10.77 -0.27
C ARG A 21 17.58 -11.34 -1.54
N ALA A 22 17.11 -12.51 -1.98
CA ALA A 22 17.59 -13.17 -3.20
C ALA A 22 17.34 -12.35 -4.49
N LEU A 23 16.41 -11.39 -4.47
CA LEU A 23 16.17 -10.50 -5.61
C LEU A 23 17.21 -9.36 -5.75
N GLY A 24 18.02 -9.11 -4.73
CA GLY A 24 19.00 -8.02 -4.73
C GLY A 24 18.39 -6.66 -5.11
N ASP A 25 18.97 -6.04 -6.14
CA ASP A 25 18.57 -4.74 -6.69
C ASP A 25 17.46 -4.83 -7.74
N ASN A 26 16.96 -6.04 -8.05
CA ASN A 26 15.81 -6.17 -8.93
C ASN A 26 14.58 -5.54 -8.27
N ARG A 27 14.04 -4.50 -8.91
CA ARG A 27 12.82 -3.81 -8.49
C ARG A 27 11.68 -3.96 -9.49
N GLY A 28 11.82 -4.76 -10.54
CA GLY A 28 10.79 -4.95 -11.56
C GLY A 28 9.64 -5.89 -11.16
N LEU A 29 8.95 -6.45 -12.14
CA LEU A 29 7.82 -7.36 -11.93
C LEU A 29 8.08 -8.54 -10.96
N PRO A 30 9.23 -9.23 -10.97
CA PRO A 30 9.49 -10.30 -9.99
C PRO A 30 9.45 -9.81 -8.54
N PHE A 31 9.96 -8.60 -8.28
CA PHE A 31 9.92 -7.97 -6.97
C PHE A 31 8.49 -7.61 -6.57
N TYR A 32 7.73 -7.04 -7.49
CA TYR A 32 6.31 -6.74 -7.26
C TYR A 32 5.52 -8.00 -6.87
N ARG A 33 5.63 -9.08 -7.65
CA ARG A 33 4.98 -10.37 -7.39
C ARG A 33 5.33 -10.91 -6.01
N LEU A 34 6.62 -10.94 -5.70
CA LEU A 34 7.09 -11.44 -4.42
C LEU A 34 6.53 -10.62 -3.25
N CYS A 35 6.46 -9.29 -3.37
CA CYS A 35 5.87 -8.45 -2.33
C CYS A 35 4.37 -8.73 -2.13
N LEU A 36 3.60 -9.01 -3.20
CA LEU A 36 2.19 -9.39 -3.06
C LEU A 36 2.01 -10.75 -2.38
N GLU A 37 2.77 -11.77 -2.80
CA GLU A 37 2.76 -13.10 -2.18
C GLU A 37 3.25 -13.05 -0.73
N TYR A 38 4.22 -12.18 -0.44
CA TYR A 38 4.72 -12.01 0.91
C TYR A 38 3.70 -11.29 1.80
N SER A 39 2.99 -10.29 1.26
CA SER A 39 1.86 -9.67 1.94
C SER A 39 0.81 -10.73 2.32
N GLN A 40 0.41 -11.58 1.37
CA GLN A 40 -0.54 -12.67 1.60
C GLN A 40 -0.06 -13.62 2.71
N SER A 41 1.23 -14.00 2.66
CA SER A 41 1.84 -14.85 3.68
C SER A 41 1.77 -14.22 5.08
N LYS A 42 2.04 -12.91 5.19
CA LYS A 42 1.98 -12.19 6.47
C LYS A 42 0.55 -12.03 6.97
N TRP A 43 -0.38 -11.73 6.08
CA TRP A 43 -1.78 -11.59 6.40
C TRP A 43 -2.35 -12.91 6.97
N VAL A 44 -2.20 -14.03 6.28
CA VAL A 44 -2.72 -15.35 6.75
C VAL A 44 -2.12 -15.74 8.11
N GLN A 45 -0.87 -15.36 8.37
CA GLN A 45 -0.18 -15.59 9.64
C GLN A 45 -0.64 -14.67 10.78
N GLY A 46 -1.53 -13.70 10.54
CA GLY A 46 -2.01 -12.77 11.56
C GLY A 46 -1.12 -11.55 11.79
N PHE A 47 -0.31 -11.17 10.79
CA PHE A 47 0.55 -9.99 10.84
C PHE A 47 0.09 -8.90 9.85
N PRO A 48 -1.04 -8.21 10.12
CA PRO A 48 -1.64 -7.27 9.17
C PRO A 48 -0.77 -6.04 8.90
N ALA A 49 -0.13 -5.47 9.93
CA ALA A 49 0.81 -4.36 9.73
C ALA A 49 1.97 -4.73 8.80
N GLN A 50 2.53 -5.94 8.95
CA GLN A 50 3.61 -6.42 8.07
C GLN A 50 3.10 -6.69 6.65
N ALA A 51 1.86 -7.15 6.49
CA ALA A 51 1.24 -7.30 5.17
C ALA A 51 1.13 -5.95 4.44
N LEU A 52 0.61 -4.92 5.12
CA LEU A 52 0.53 -3.56 4.57
C LEU A 52 1.91 -2.99 4.19
N LEU A 53 2.96 -3.26 5.00
CA LEU A 53 4.33 -2.86 4.66
C LEU A 53 4.83 -3.55 3.37
N GLN A 54 4.47 -4.81 3.12
CA GLN A 54 4.82 -5.47 1.86
C GLN A 54 4.05 -4.90 0.67
N LEU A 55 2.78 -4.49 0.84
CA LEU A 55 2.04 -3.80 -0.22
C LEU A 55 2.64 -2.44 -0.56
N ASN A 56 3.11 -1.68 0.44
CA ASN A 56 3.86 -0.45 0.22
C ASN A 56 5.18 -0.69 -0.54
N ARG A 57 5.86 -1.80 -0.25
CA ARG A 57 7.05 -2.22 -1.01
C ARG A 57 6.69 -2.60 -2.44
N ALA A 58 5.58 -3.31 -2.67
CA ALA A 58 5.12 -3.61 -4.02
C ALA A 58 4.90 -2.31 -4.82
N MET A 59 4.34 -1.28 -4.20
CA MET A 59 4.13 0.03 -4.80
C MET A 59 5.41 0.81 -5.15
N SER A 60 6.59 0.38 -4.71
CA SER A 60 7.88 0.96 -5.16
C SER A 60 8.50 0.24 -6.36
N ALA A 61 7.87 -0.82 -6.85
CA ALA A 61 8.39 -1.62 -7.95
C ALA A 61 8.48 -0.81 -9.27
N ASP A 62 9.58 -1.01 -10.00
CA ASP A 62 9.86 -0.53 -11.34
C ASP A 62 9.09 -1.32 -12.41
N LEU A 63 7.77 -1.16 -12.36
CA LEU A 63 6.82 -1.83 -13.25
C LEU A 63 6.76 -1.15 -14.62
N LYS A 64 6.67 -1.97 -15.66
CA LYS A 64 6.40 -1.53 -17.04
C LYS A 64 4.90 -1.46 -17.28
N ARG A 65 4.50 -0.56 -18.20
CA ARG A 65 3.09 -0.20 -18.46
C ARG A 65 2.23 -1.33 -19.06
N ASP A 66 2.84 -2.37 -19.60
CA ASP A 66 2.21 -3.41 -20.44
C ASP A 66 2.29 -4.82 -19.85
N GLU A 67 2.70 -4.95 -18.59
CA GLU A 67 2.85 -6.24 -17.93
C GLU A 67 1.48 -6.92 -17.73
N LYS A 68 1.27 -8.05 -18.41
CA LYS A 68 0.01 -8.83 -18.34
C LYS A 68 -0.43 -9.16 -16.90
N TYR A 69 0.52 -9.31 -15.99
CA TYR A 69 0.26 -9.63 -14.59
C TYR A 69 -0.56 -8.54 -13.87
N LEU A 70 -0.38 -7.27 -14.26
CA LEU A 70 -1.09 -6.13 -13.67
C LEU A 70 -2.58 -6.10 -14.03
N LYS A 71 -3.01 -6.88 -15.02
CA LYS A 71 -4.45 -7.07 -15.32
C LYS A 71 -5.16 -7.88 -14.24
N SER A 72 -4.47 -8.84 -13.63
CA SER A 72 -5.01 -9.68 -12.56
C SER A 72 -4.70 -9.13 -11.18
N TYR A 73 -3.53 -8.52 -11.03
CA TYR A 73 -3.06 -7.95 -9.77
C TYR A 73 -2.56 -6.52 -10.01
N PRO A 74 -3.48 -5.53 -10.06
CA PRO A 74 -3.13 -4.13 -10.23
C PRO A 74 -2.44 -3.57 -8.98
N ILE A 75 -1.97 -2.32 -9.04
CA ILE A 75 -1.43 -1.59 -7.88
C ILE A 75 -2.37 -1.80 -6.67
N PRO A 76 -1.86 -2.25 -5.50
CA PRO A 76 -2.68 -2.98 -4.52
C PRO A 76 -3.55 -2.08 -3.62
N TYR A 77 -4.18 -1.05 -4.18
CA TYR A 77 -5.12 -0.17 -3.48
C TYR A 77 -6.33 -0.94 -2.93
N SER A 78 -6.96 -1.77 -3.77
CA SER A 78 -8.12 -2.56 -3.36
C SER A 78 -7.74 -3.61 -2.31
N SER A 79 -6.55 -4.21 -2.41
CA SER A 79 -6.03 -5.15 -1.40
C SER A 79 -5.78 -4.46 -0.06
N ILE A 80 -5.22 -3.25 -0.07
CA ILE A 80 -5.06 -2.42 1.14
C ILE A 80 -6.42 -2.12 1.76
N ARG A 81 -7.37 -1.59 0.97
CA ARG A 81 -8.73 -1.29 1.42
C ARG A 81 -9.37 -2.52 2.07
N TRP A 82 -9.28 -3.68 1.40
CA TRP A 82 -9.84 -4.93 1.90
C TRP A 82 -9.26 -5.30 3.27
N ILE A 83 -7.93 -5.24 3.43
CA ILE A 83 -7.25 -5.53 4.72
C ILE A 83 -7.74 -4.59 5.82
N LEU A 84 -7.88 -3.30 5.54
CA LEU A 84 -8.32 -2.30 6.52
C LEU A 84 -9.77 -2.53 6.96
N ILE A 85 -10.66 -2.90 6.03
CA ILE A 85 -12.07 -3.21 6.33
C ILE A 85 -12.20 -4.42 7.26
N GLN A 86 -11.27 -5.38 7.19
CA GLN A 86 -11.33 -6.56 8.06
C GLN A 86 -11.16 -6.24 9.55
N ARG A 87 -10.71 -5.02 9.92
CA ARG A 87 -10.45 -4.57 11.29
C ARG A 87 -9.76 -5.64 12.15
N PRO A 88 -8.56 -6.08 11.74
CA PRO A 88 -7.84 -7.15 12.45
C PRO A 88 -7.45 -6.75 13.88
N ASP A 89 -7.38 -5.45 14.16
CA ASP A 89 -7.19 -4.86 15.48
C ASP A 89 -8.34 -5.16 16.45
N ASN A 90 -9.59 -5.23 15.98
CA ASN A 90 -10.72 -5.71 16.78
C ASN A 90 -10.59 -7.19 17.18
N LYS A 91 -9.68 -7.92 16.53
CA LYS A 91 -9.32 -9.32 16.82
C LYS A 91 -7.99 -9.43 17.59
N GLY A 92 -7.48 -8.32 18.13
CA GLY A 92 -6.24 -8.24 18.90
C GLY A 92 -4.95 -8.28 18.06
N GLN A 93 -5.03 -8.20 16.73
CA GLN A 93 -3.83 -8.19 15.89
C GLN A 93 -3.28 -6.77 15.74
N PHE A 94 -1.95 -6.63 15.82
CA PHE A 94 -1.32 -5.32 15.69
C PHE A 94 -1.43 -4.76 14.27
N LEU A 95 -2.20 -3.66 14.12
CA LEU A 95 -2.35 -2.89 12.88
C LEU A 95 -1.54 -1.58 12.88
N GLY A 96 -1.21 -1.04 14.07
CA GLY A 96 -0.65 0.30 14.23
C GLY A 96 -1.67 1.38 13.89
N ASN A 97 -1.22 2.57 13.46
CA ASN A 97 -2.09 3.59 12.86
C ASN A 97 -1.75 3.74 11.37
N PRO A 98 -2.48 3.05 10.46
CA PRO A 98 -2.18 3.10 9.03
C PRO A 98 -2.27 4.51 8.43
N ARG A 99 -3.19 5.35 8.93
CA ARG A 99 -3.35 6.72 8.47
C ARG A 99 -2.09 7.55 8.73
N ARG A 100 -1.60 7.57 9.97
CA ARG A 100 -0.34 8.23 10.32
C ARG A 100 0.85 7.63 9.58
N HIS A 101 0.89 6.31 9.44
CA HIS A 101 1.95 5.63 8.69
C HIS A 101 2.08 6.21 7.27
N TRP A 102 0.98 6.30 6.51
CA TRP A 102 1.04 6.85 5.15
C TRP A 102 1.25 8.35 5.09
N GLN A 103 0.74 9.12 6.07
CA GLN A 103 1.03 10.55 6.20
C GLN A 103 2.54 10.79 6.30
N HIS A 104 3.21 10.12 7.24
CA HIS A 104 4.66 10.19 7.42
C HIS A 104 5.42 9.62 6.23
N TYR A 105 4.93 8.52 5.64
CA TYR A 105 5.59 7.91 4.50
C TYR A 105 5.60 8.84 3.28
N ALA A 106 4.51 9.57 3.04
CA ALA A 106 4.42 10.54 1.96
C ALA A 106 5.35 11.75 2.19
N SER A 107 5.39 12.31 3.41
CA SER A 107 6.17 13.52 3.71
C SER A 107 7.68 13.30 3.82
N ARG A 108 8.13 12.04 3.96
CA ARG A 108 9.55 11.67 4.11
C ARG A 108 10.13 10.93 2.90
N MET A 109 9.36 10.79 1.82
CA MET A 109 9.77 9.99 0.67
C MET A 109 10.97 10.60 -0.06
N SER A 110 11.98 9.78 -0.35
CA SER A 110 13.14 10.16 -1.16
C SER A 110 13.63 9.00 -2.03
N GLY A 111 14.61 9.29 -2.88
CA GLY A 111 15.26 8.32 -3.75
C GLY A 111 14.53 8.04 -5.07
N PRO A 112 14.80 6.88 -5.71
CA PRO A 112 14.24 6.55 -7.01
C PRO A 112 12.72 6.62 -7.03
N ARG A 113 12.20 7.26 -8.07
CA ARG A 113 10.76 7.40 -8.33
C ARG A 113 9.99 8.00 -7.15
N ALA A 114 10.63 8.88 -6.37
CA ALA A 114 10.05 9.49 -5.18
C ALA A 114 8.68 10.10 -5.47
N GLU A 115 8.53 10.83 -6.58
CA GLU A 115 7.28 11.53 -6.92
C GLU A 115 6.06 10.58 -6.98
N ILE A 116 6.08 9.53 -7.82
CA ILE A 116 4.97 8.57 -7.86
C ILE A 116 4.80 7.83 -6.52
N ARG A 117 5.89 7.59 -5.78
CA ARG A 117 5.80 6.93 -4.46
C ARG A 117 5.13 7.82 -3.42
N ILE A 118 5.34 9.14 -3.45
CA ILE A 118 4.63 10.12 -2.62
C ILE A 118 3.14 10.05 -2.93
N TRP A 119 2.76 10.12 -4.20
CA TRP A 119 1.35 10.11 -4.60
C TRP A 119 0.66 8.78 -4.30
N ARG A 120 1.37 7.66 -4.43
CA ARG A 120 0.88 6.35 -3.97
C ARG A 120 0.70 6.29 -2.45
N ALA A 121 1.60 6.91 -1.68
CA ALA A 121 1.44 7.00 -0.23
C ALA A 121 0.23 7.86 0.16
N TRP A 122 0.04 9.02 -0.47
CA TRP A 122 -1.16 9.85 -0.26
C TRP A 122 -2.46 9.15 -0.68
N ALA A 123 -2.41 8.39 -1.77
CA ALA A 123 -3.54 7.55 -2.21
C ALA A 123 -3.94 6.51 -1.15
N CYS A 124 -2.96 5.86 -0.51
CA CYS A 124 -3.22 4.95 0.60
C CYS A 124 -3.67 5.66 1.87
N PHE A 125 -3.15 6.86 2.16
CA PHE A 125 -3.65 7.71 3.23
C PHE A 125 -5.15 8.00 3.04
N ALA A 126 -5.57 8.41 1.83
CA ALA A 126 -6.97 8.68 1.52
C ALA A 126 -7.87 7.46 1.74
N ILE A 127 -7.44 6.27 1.29
CA ILE A 127 -8.16 5.00 1.54
C ILE A 127 -8.28 4.74 3.05
N ALA A 128 -7.19 4.86 3.81
CA ALA A 128 -7.21 4.66 5.24
C ALA A 128 -8.12 5.66 5.96
N SER A 129 -8.14 6.91 5.50
CA SER A 129 -8.99 7.97 6.05
C SER A 129 -10.48 7.73 5.82
N LYS A 130 -10.86 7.11 4.69
CA LYS A 130 -12.26 6.72 4.45
C LYS A 130 -12.68 5.46 5.21
N VAL A 131 -11.79 4.48 5.31
CA VAL A 131 -12.12 3.16 5.88
C VAL A 131 -12.06 3.17 7.41
N LEU A 132 -11.06 3.82 7.99
CA LEU A 132 -10.81 3.79 9.43
C LEU A 132 -11.42 5.01 10.13
N PRO A 133 -12.10 4.83 11.29
CA PRO A 133 -12.69 5.92 12.04
C PRO A 133 -11.60 6.84 12.61
N HIS A 134 -11.79 8.14 12.43
CA HIS A 134 -10.82 9.15 12.84
C HIS A 134 -10.54 9.13 14.35
N SER A 135 -11.52 8.81 15.19
CA SER A 135 -11.37 8.76 16.65
C SER A 135 -10.36 7.72 17.12
N GLU A 136 -10.20 6.63 16.38
CA GLU A 136 -9.26 5.53 16.71
C GLU A 136 -7.96 5.65 15.91
N PHE A 137 -8.04 6.14 14.67
CA PHE A 137 -6.92 6.31 13.76
C PHE A 137 -6.76 7.77 13.34
N PRO A 138 -6.48 8.68 14.29
CA PRO A 138 -6.37 10.10 14.00
C PRO A 138 -5.14 10.40 13.15
N ASP A 139 -5.19 11.52 12.43
CA ASP A 139 -4.02 12.10 11.75
C ASP A 139 -2.91 12.44 12.75
N ASP A 140 -1.72 12.72 12.24
CA ASP A 140 -0.67 13.35 13.02
C ASP A 140 -0.79 14.88 12.90
N TYR A 141 -1.67 15.45 13.73
CA TYR A 141 -1.88 16.90 13.79
C TYR A 141 -0.65 17.68 14.23
N LYS A 142 0.26 17.05 14.99
CA LYS A 142 1.51 17.68 15.40
C LYS A 142 2.39 17.90 14.18
N GLN A 143 2.56 16.88 13.34
CA GLN A 143 3.27 17.02 12.07
C GLN A 143 2.62 18.08 11.16
N ILE A 144 1.29 18.09 11.03
CA ILE A 144 0.58 19.09 10.23
C ILE A 144 0.92 20.50 10.68
N LYS A 145 0.85 20.76 11.99
CA LYS A 145 1.08 22.09 12.56
C LYS A 145 2.55 22.50 12.53
N GLU A 146 3.45 21.62 12.96
CA GLU A 146 4.87 21.97 13.13
C GLU A 146 5.64 22.01 11.80
N GLU A 147 5.22 21.21 10.82
CA GLU A 147 5.90 21.11 9.52
C GLU A 147 5.14 21.82 8.40
N GLY A 148 3.97 22.39 8.69
CA GLY A 148 3.10 23.00 7.68
C GLY A 148 2.64 22.00 6.61
N LEU A 149 2.47 20.73 6.98
CA LEU A 149 2.13 19.67 6.04
C LEU A 149 0.74 19.89 5.46
N ILE A 150 0.67 20.09 4.15
CA ILE A 150 -0.60 20.17 3.41
C ILE A 150 -1.00 18.76 3.00
N ILE A 151 -2.15 18.29 3.48
CA ILE A 151 -2.74 17.04 3.01
C ILE A 151 -3.41 17.30 1.66
N PRO A 152 -3.02 16.59 0.59
CA PRO A 152 -3.58 16.82 -0.74
C PRO A 152 -5.04 16.36 -0.82
N SER A 153 -5.79 17.00 -1.71
CA SER A 153 -7.17 16.60 -2.00
C SER A 153 -7.24 15.30 -2.81
N GLU A 154 -8.37 14.61 -2.78
CA GLU A 154 -8.59 13.42 -3.63
C GLU A 154 -8.45 13.74 -5.13
N ALA A 155 -8.89 14.94 -5.55
CA ALA A 155 -8.74 15.39 -6.94
C ALA A 155 -7.27 15.55 -7.34
N GLU A 156 -6.45 16.15 -6.47
CA GLU A 156 -5.02 16.31 -6.68
C GLU A 156 -4.30 14.96 -6.73
N ILE A 157 -4.61 14.05 -5.79
CA ILE A 157 -4.06 12.69 -5.81
C ILE A 157 -4.43 11.99 -7.12
N SER A 158 -5.70 12.08 -7.56
CA SER A 158 -6.16 11.48 -8.81
C SER A 158 -5.36 11.99 -10.01
N GLU A 159 -5.20 13.31 -10.11
CA GLU A 159 -4.46 13.96 -11.19
C GLU A 159 -2.99 13.50 -11.22
N LYS A 160 -2.34 13.48 -10.06
CA LYS A 160 -0.93 13.12 -9.94
C LYS A 160 -0.69 11.63 -10.21
N LEU A 161 -1.61 10.75 -9.81
CA LEU A 161 -1.58 9.35 -10.20
C LEU A 161 -1.79 9.17 -11.72
N LYS A 162 -2.64 9.98 -12.35
CA LYS A 162 -2.81 9.96 -13.82
C LYS A 162 -1.54 10.42 -14.54
N MET A 163 -0.84 11.42 -13.98
CA MET A 163 0.37 11.99 -14.56
C MET A 163 1.60 11.07 -14.42
N PHE A 164 1.84 10.55 -13.22
CA PHE A 164 3.08 9.83 -12.90
C PHE A 164 2.93 8.30 -12.80
N GLY A 165 1.69 7.82 -12.69
CA GLY A 165 1.38 6.41 -12.49
C GLY A 165 1.35 5.58 -13.76
N LEU A 166 0.91 4.35 -13.60
CA LEU A 166 0.61 3.42 -14.68
C LEU A 166 -0.71 3.80 -15.37
N PRO A 167 -0.91 3.37 -16.63
CA PRO A 167 -2.21 3.50 -17.28
C PRO A 167 -3.33 2.93 -16.41
N SER A 168 -4.41 3.70 -16.26
CA SER A 168 -5.57 3.36 -15.42
C SER A 168 -5.33 3.30 -13.91
N GLU A 169 -4.13 3.61 -13.40
CA GLU A 169 -3.85 3.56 -11.95
C GLU A 169 -4.74 4.51 -11.14
N SER A 170 -4.93 5.75 -11.62
CA SER A 170 -5.86 6.72 -11.01
C SER A 170 -7.30 6.19 -10.98
N VAL A 171 -7.75 5.49 -12.03
CA VAL A 171 -9.10 4.91 -12.08
C VAL A 171 -9.23 3.77 -11.06
N GLN A 172 -8.23 2.88 -10.99
CA GLN A 172 -8.19 1.77 -10.05
C GLN A 172 -8.16 2.25 -8.59
N TRP A 173 -7.41 3.33 -8.31
CA TRP A 173 -7.39 3.96 -7.01
C TRP A 173 -8.76 4.56 -6.65
N ASN A 174 -9.40 5.31 -7.55
CA ASN A 174 -10.72 5.89 -7.31
C ASN A 174 -11.79 4.82 -7.02
N LEU A 175 -11.74 3.66 -7.69
CA LEU A 175 -12.62 2.52 -7.40
C LEU A 175 -12.36 1.87 -6.02
N SER A 176 -11.24 2.22 -5.37
CA SER A 176 -10.81 1.68 -4.07
C SER A 176 -11.02 2.66 -2.91
N LEU A 177 -11.57 3.84 -3.15
CA LEU A 177 -12.02 4.77 -2.11
C LEU A 177 -13.37 4.28 -1.56
#